data_AF-A0A1Y6KWE1-F1
#
_entry.id   AF-A0A1Y6KWE1-F1
#
_cell.length_a   1.000
_cell.length_b   1.000
_cell.length_c   1.000
_cell.angle_alpha   90.00
_cell.angle_beta   90.00
_cell.angle_gamma   90.00
#
_symmetry.space_group_name_H-M   'P 1'
#
loop_
_entity.id
_entity.type
_entity.pdbx_description
1 polymer ?
#
loop_
_entity_poly.entity_id
_entity_poly.type
_entity_poly.pdbx_seq_one_letter_code
_entity_poly.pdbx_strand_id
1 'polypeptide(L)'
;MQWLSLNSTSPIVRSEADYQALQQIFTSYSPDILAFQEVDSIAALYRVINRQHYNVYFSSRMNNDQDSFKKNNQYTGFAVKKGILVDNLDDLSQLSSPAIATGGTAYFNNKLRYGSVIKITIDNQPITLLNLHLKSGCFSEKQLAKQQRRSCKTLAQQLTLIKQWINTQYVVSPALIIAGDFNHRITSNNKFINKITDNPMRLDHISASVKAYCTVRLASKVSQYRTYTSLIDHLFTTTNIKVLSQRQIQYNKQQLSQFTLSDHCPLFFGLVFDYLN
;
A
#
# COMPACT_ATOMS: atom_id res chain seq x y z
N MET A 1 3.57 1.02 -13.95
CA MET A 1 3.92 1.72 -12.72
C MET A 1 3.99 3.19 -13.05
N GLN A 2 2.96 3.92 -12.64
CA GLN A 2 2.80 5.35 -12.90
C GLN A 2 3.06 6.15 -11.60
N TRP A 3 4.33 6.21 -11.19
CA TRP A 3 4.78 6.84 -9.94
C TRP A 3 4.32 8.29 -9.80
N LEU A 4 4.04 8.73 -8.57
CA LEU A 4 3.81 10.14 -8.28
C LEU A 4 5.16 10.84 -8.11
N SER A 5 5.63 11.50 -9.17
CA SER A 5 6.97 12.11 -9.23
C SER A 5 6.93 13.45 -9.96
N LEU A 6 7.78 14.39 -9.51
CA LEU A 6 8.05 15.66 -10.19
C LEU A 6 9.26 15.59 -11.13
N ASN A 7 9.95 14.45 -11.17
CA ASN A 7 11.15 14.30 -11.99
C ASN A 7 10.78 14.18 -13.47
N SER A 8 11.40 15.01 -14.32
CA SER A 8 11.21 14.97 -15.78
C SER A 8 11.68 13.66 -16.42
N THR A 9 12.54 12.90 -15.73
CA THR A 9 12.98 11.56 -16.13
C THR A 9 12.09 10.44 -15.60
N SER A 10 10.98 10.76 -14.94
CA SER A 10 9.96 9.78 -14.56
C SER A 10 9.40 9.11 -15.83
N PRO A 11 9.11 7.79 -15.80
CA PRO A 11 8.42 7.13 -16.91
C PRO A 11 7.08 7.78 -17.25
N ILE A 12 6.49 8.50 -16.30
CA ILE A 12 5.27 9.30 -16.46
C ILE A 12 5.54 10.71 -15.97
N VAL A 13 5.42 11.66 -16.90
CA VAL A 13 5.44 13.10 -16.61
C VAL A 13 4.00 13.58 -16.59
N ARG A 14 3.54 14.08 -15.44
CA ARG A 14 2.19 14.61 -15.26
C ARG A 14 2.17 16.12 -15.51
N SER A 15 1.14 16.58 -16.19
CA SER A 15 0.82 18.00 -16.35
C SER A 15 0.19 18.57 -15.08
N GLU A 16 0.07 19.89 -15.01
CA GLU A 16 -0.66 20.58 -13.93
C GLU A 16 -2.13 20.12 -13.84
N ALA A 17 -2.77 19.91 -14.99
CA ALA A 17 -4.15 19.44 -15.05
C ALA A 17 -4.29 18.01 -14.49
N ASP A 18 -3.29 17.14 -14.70
CA ASP A 18 -3.27 15.79 -14.12
C ASP A 18 -3.19 15.83 -12.59
N TYR A 19 -2.34 16.71 -12.04
CA TYR A 19 -2.25 16.90 -10.60
C TYR A 19 -3.53 17.48 -10.01
N GLN A 20 -4.16 18.44 -10.68
CA GLN A 20 -5.45 18.99 -10.27
C GLN A 20 -6.54 17.91 -10.26
N ALA A 21 -6.58 17.03 -11.27
CA ALA A 21 -7.54 15.92 -11.30
C ALA A 21 -7.30 14.93 -10.14
N LEU A 22 -6.05 14.58 -9.84
CA LEU A 22 -5.71 13.74 -8.68
C LEU A 22 -6.08 14.42 -7.35
N GLN A 23 -5.84 15.73 -7.22
CA GLN A 23 -6.22 16.52 -6.06
C GLN A 23 -7.74 16.59 -5.88
N GLN A 24 -8.50 16.73 -6.96
CA GLN A 24 -9.96 16.72 -6.93
C GLN A 24 -10.49 15.37 -6.44
N ILE A 25 -9.91 14.26 -6.92
CA ILE A 25 -10.23 12.92 -6.43
C ILE A 25 -9.93 12.85 -4.93
N PHE A 26 -8.73 13.21 -4.50
CA PHE A 26 -8.37 13.19 -3.08
C PHE A 26 -9.34 14.02 -2.21
N THR A 27 -9.64 15.25 -2.63
CA THR A 27 -10.52 16.18 -1.89
C THR A 27 -11.96 15.68 -1.82
N SER A 28 -12.45 15.00 -2.85
CA SER A 28 -13.80 14.43 -2.88
C SER A 28 -14.03 13.36 -1.80
N TYR A 29 -12.97 12.64 -1.41
CA TYR A 29 -13.04 11.60 -0.39
C TYR A 29 -12.45 12.02 0.95
N SER A 30 -11.45 12.92 0.96
CA SER A 30 -10.79 13.50 2.13
C SER A 30 -10.60 12.51 3.29
N PRO A 31 -9.87 11.40 3.07
CA PRO A 31 -9.74 10.34 4.07
C PRO A 31 -9.00 10.86 5.31
N ASP A 32 -9.31 10.35 6.50
CA ASP A 32 -8.54 10.69 7.70
C ASP A 32 -7.09 10.18 7.63
N ILE A 33 -6.89 9.04 6.94
CA ILE A 33 -5.57 8.44 6.70
C ILE A 33 -5.50 7.96 5.25
N LEU A 34 -4.46 8.37 4.53
CA LEU A 34 -4.08 7.86 3.22
C LEU A 34 -2.81 7.03 3.37
N ALA A 35 -2.90 5.72 3.10
CA ALA A 35 -1.73 4.86 2.88
C ALA A 35 -1.33 4.92 1.39
N PHE A 36 -0.18 5.50 1.08
CA PHE A 36 0.28 5.67 -0.31
C PHE A 36 1.48 4.78 -0.64
N GLN A 37 1.63 4.45 -1.92
CA GLN A 37 2.76 3.72 -2.48
C GLN A 37 3.25 4.45 -3.74
N GLU A 38 4.48 4.15 -4.17
CA GLU A 38 5.08 4.69 -5.40
C GLU A 38 5.13 6.23 -5.46
N VAL A 39 5.34 6.87 -4.31
CA VAL A 39 5.54 8.32 -4.23
C VAL A 39 7.03 8.61 -4.17
N ASP A 40 7.51 9.47 -5.05
CA ASP A 40 8.94 9.75 -5.22
C ASP A 40 9.45 10.81 -4.23
N SER A 41 8.60 11.77 -3.85
CA SER A 41 8.96 12.81 -2.89
C SER A 41 7.76 13.40 -2.17
N ILE A 42 8.01 14.02 -1.01
CA ILE A 42 7.02 14.78 -0.26
C ILE A 42 6.41 15.91 -1.12
N ALA A 43 7.25 16.60 -1.92
CA ALA A 43 6.80 17.65 -2.82
C ALA A 43 5.81 17.13 -3.87
N ALA A 44 6.06 15.95 -4.44
CA ALA A 44 5.13 15.30 -5.38
C ALA A 44 3.79 14.95 -4.69
N LEU A 45 3.84 14.44 -3.46
CA LEU A 45 2.62 14.14 -2.69
C LEU A 45 1.78 15.39 -2.43
N TYR A 46 2.41 16.52 -2.08
CA TYR A 46 1.72 17.78 -1.83
C TYR A 46 1.13 18.44 -3.07
N ARG A 47 1.37 17.91 -4.28
CA ARG A 47 0.57 18.27 -5.47
C ARG A 47 -0.84 17.70 -5.42
N VAL A 48 -1.05 16.63 -4.67
CA VAL A 48 -2.33 15.90 -4.57
C VAL A 48 -3.03 16.17 -3.25
N ILE A 49 -2.29 16.16 -2.14
CA ILE A 49 -2.87 16.35 -0.79
C ILE A 49 -2.65 17.78 -0.28
N ASN A 50 -3.53 18.24 0.62
CA ASN A 50 -3.38 19.55 1.25
C ASN A 50 -2.42 19.50 2.45
N ARG A 51 -1.21 20.08 2.29
CA ARG A 51 -0.19 20.18 3.35
C ARG A 51 -0.65 20.87 4.64
N GLN A 52 -1.67 21.72 4.56
CA GLN A 52 -2.21 22.41 5.72
C GLN A 52 -3.09 21.50 6.56
N HIS A 53 -3.68 20.45 5.97
CA HIS A 53 -4.61 19.55 6.65
C HIS A 53 -4.02 18.17 6.98
N TYR A 54 -2.86 17.81 6.41
CA TYR A 54 -2.24 16.50 6.60
C TYR A 54 -0.79 16.60 7.06
N ASN A 55 -0.43 15.77 8.04
CA ASN A 55 0.95 15.41 8.35
C ASN A 55 1.35 14.19 7.51
N VAL A 56 2.62 14.09 7.15
CA VAL A 56 3.13 13.09 6.20
C VAL A 56 4.26 12.30 6.84
N TYR A 57 4.18 10.98 6.75
CA TYR A 57 5.10 10.01 7.34
C TYR A 57 5.59 9.06 6.23
N PHE A 58 6.72 9.37 5.62
CA PHE A 58 7.35 8.48 4.63
C PHE A 58 8.12 7.37 5.33
N SER A 59 8.24 6.22 4.65
CA SER A 59 9.19 5.18 5.03
C SER A 59 10.59 5.75 5.30
N SER A 60 11.26 5.22 6.31
CA SER A 60 12.65 5.54 6.68
C SER A 60 13.63 5.26 5.55
N ARG A 61 13.24 4.44 4.55
CA ARG A 61 13.94 4.27 3.27
C ARG A 61 14.32 5.60 2.62
N MET A 62 13.52 6.66 2.77
CA MET A 62 13.83 7.98 2.21
C MET A 62 15.13 8.57 2.76
N ASN A 63 15.54 8.15 3.95
CA ASN A 63 16.76 8.60 4.62
C ASN A 63 17.90 7.56 4.50
N ASN A 64 17.73 6.51 3.68
CA ASN A 64 18.73 5.47 3.46
C ASN A 64 19.32 5.59 2.05
N ASP A 65 20.55 6.11 1.95
CA ASP A 65 21.25 6.30 0.69
C ASP A 65 21.55 4.97 -0.04
N GLN A 66 21.77 3.88 0.70
CA GLN A 66 22.04 2.56 0.10
C GLN A 66 20.82 2.04 -0.68
N ASP A 67 19.63 2.28 -0.11
CA ASP A 67 18.35 1.89 -0.67
C ASP A 67 17.72 2.97 -1.55
N SER A 68 18.42 4.07 -1.82
CA SER A 68 17.94 5.15 -2.70
C SER A 68 18.46 5.00 -4.15
N PHE A 69 17.64 5.48 -5.08
CA PHE A 69 17.98 5.60 -6.50
C PHE A 69 18.38 7.04 -6.83
N LYS A 70 19.29 7.21 -7.78
CA LYS A 70 19.77 8.55 -8.22
C LYS A 70 18.73 9.39 -8.95
N LYS A 71 17.71 8.75 -9.55
CA LYS A 71 16.73 9.43 -10.39
C LYS A 71 15.35 9.35 -9.79
N ASN A 72 14.73 8.18 -9.90
CA ASN A 72 13.34 8.00 -9.53
C ASN A 72 13.27 7.01 -8.36
N ASN A 73 12.75 7.48 -7.24
CA ASN A 73 12.44 6.68 -6.07
C ASN A 73 10.95 6.38 -6.00
N GLN A 74 10.61 5.40 -5.16
CA GLN A 74 9.25 4.96 -4.92
C GLN A 74 9.17 4.54 -3.46
N TYR A 75 8.61 5.43 -2.65
CA TYR A 75 8.43 5.25 -1.22
C TYR A 75 6.99 4.88 -0.90
N THR A 76 6.83 4.15 0.20
CA THR A 76 5.57 3.96 0.91
C THR A 76 5.50 4.96 2.06
N GLY A 77 4.29 5.20 2.57
CA GLY A 77 4.08 6.03 3.74
C GLY A 77 2.61 6.33 4.01
N PHE A 78 2.37 7.26 4.92
CA PHE A 78 1.04 7.72 5.29
C PHE A 78 0.92 9.23 5.19
N ALA A 79 -0.23 9.71 4.75
CA ALA A 79 -0.68 11.07 5.05
C ALA A 79 -1.83 10.97 6.05
N VAL A 80 -1.67 11.59 7.22
CA VAL A 80 -2.62 11.53 8.32
C VAL A 80 -3.17 12.92 8.57
N LYS A 81 -4.48 13.05 8.66
CA LYS A 81 -5.16 14.31 8.92
C LYS A 81 -4.68 14.88 10.25
N LYS A 82 -4.39 16.19 10.27
CA LYS A 82 -3.91 16.88 11.47
C LYS A 82 -4.96 16.79 12.59
N GLY A 83 -4.48 16.68 13.82
CA GLY A 83 -5.29 16.46 15.02
C GLY A 83 -5.35 14.99 15.45
N ILE A 84 -5.04 14.04 14.57
CA ILE A 84 -4.82 12.64 14.95
C ILE A 84 -3.43 12.52 15.57
N LEU A 85 -3.34 11.92 16.77
CA LEU A 85 -2.07 11.61 17.42
C LEU A 85 -1.39 10.45 16.68
N VAL A 86 -0.11 10.62 16.35
CA VAL A 86 0.67 9.65 15.58
C VAL A 86 2.04 9.47 16.19
N ASP A 87 2.38 8.23 16.50
CA ASP A 87 3.75 7.78 16.73
C ASP A 87 4.29 7.15 15.44
N ASN A 88 5.38 7.69 14.90
CA ASN A 88 6.07 7.10 13.76
C ASN A 88 6.99 5.98 14.27
N LEU A 89 6.66 4.73 13.93
CA LEU A 89 7.37 3.56 14.43
C LEU A 89 8.45 3.10 13.45
N ASP A 90 9.29 2.16 13.89
CA ASP A 90 10.28 1.54 13.01
C ASP A 90 9.60 0.78 11.87
N ASP A 91 10.05 1.07 10.65
CA ASP A 91 9.63 0.37 9.44
C ASP A 91 10.05 -1.10 9.46
N LEU A 92 9.24 -1.94 8.80
CA LEU A 92 9.63 -3.31 8.42
C LEU A 92 10.60 -3.25 7.23
N SER A 93 11.82 -2.76 7.47
CA SER A 93 12.88 -2.53 6.49
C SER A 93 13.45 -3.82 5.91
N GLN A 94 13.35 -4.93 6.63
CA GLN A 94 13.83 -6.26 6.20
C GLN A 94 13.14 -6.75 4.92
N LEU A 95 11.98 -6.18 4.56
CA LEU A 95 11.31 -6.43 3.29
C LEU A 95 12.13 -5.99 2.07
N SER A 96 13.17 -5.17 2.25
CA SER A 96 14.08 -4.79 1.17
C SER A 96 14.96 -5.95 0.79
N SER A 97 15.55 -6.63 1.76
CA SER A 97 16.44 -7.77 1.54
C SER A 97 15.92 -9.04 2.19
N PRO A 98 14.75 -9.56 1.75
CA PRO A 98 14.05 -10.61 2.47
C PRO A 98 14.78 -11.95 2.40
N ALA A 99 15.57 -12.21 1.35
CA ALA A 99 16.44 -13.37 1.29
C ALA A 99 17.47 -13.38 2.43
N ILE A 100 18.14 -12.26 2.68
CA ILE A 100 19.12 -12.14 3.78
C ILE A 100 18.41 -12.27 5.13
N ALA A 101 17.30 -11.54 5.33
CA ALA A 101 16.56 -11.56 6.58
C ALA A 101 15.96 -12.94 6.92
N THR A 102 15.74 -13.79 5.92
CA THR A 102 15.29 -15.19 6.10
C THR A 102 16.45 -16.20 6.10
N GLY A 103 17.71 -15.75 6.22
CA GLY A 103 18.89 -16.62 6.30
C GLY A 103 19.40 -17.17 4.98
N GLY A 104 18.88 -16.68 3.85
CA GLY A 104 19.34 -17.03 2.50
C GLY A 104 20.33 -16.04 1.91
N THR A 105 20.80 -16.33 0.70
CA THR A 105 21.73 -15.46 -0.04
C THR A 105 20.98 -14.51 -0.97
N ALA A 106 21.30 -13.21 -0.91
CA ALA A 106 20.83 -12.27 -1.92
C ALA A 106 21.63 -12.43 -3.22
N TYR A 107 20.93 -12.56 -4.35
CA TYR A 107 21.56 -12.63 -5.67
C TYR A 107 21.76 -11.26 -6.33
N PHE A 108 21.23 -10.20 -5.72
CA PHE A 108 21.33 -8.81 -6.17
C PHE A 108 20.92 -7.87 -5.02
N ASN A 109 21.40 -6.63 -5.08
CA ASN A 109 21.03 -5.59 -4.10
C ASN A 109 19.59 -5.13 -4.35
N ASN A 110 18.68 -5.54 -3.47
CA ASN A 110 17.31 -5.05 -3.47
C ASN A 110 17.23 -3.74 -2.69
N LYS A 111 16.99 -2.64 -3.41
CA LYS A 111 16.83 -1.29 -2.83
C LYS A 111 15.40 -0.94 -2.40
N LEU A 112 14.48 -1.85 -2.67
CA LEU A 112 13.05 -1.79 -2.40
C LEU A 112 12.70 -3.10 -1.69
N ARG A 113 11.78 -3.20 -0.74
CA ARG A 113 10.63 -2.39 -0.33
C ARG A 113 10.65 -2.26 1.20
N TYR A 114 10.10 -1.19 1.78
CA TYR A 114 9.93 -1.09 3.23
C TYR A 114 8.45 -1.18 3.55
N GLY A 115 8.10 -1.79 4.69
CA GLY A 115 6.76 -1.68 5.26
C GLY A 115 6.71 -0.47 6.20
N SER A 116 5.97 0.57 5.84
CA SER A 116 5.86 1.76 6.70
C SER A 116 4.96 1.49 7.88
N VAL A 117 5.38 1.86 9.08
CA VAL A 117 4.61 1.61 10.31
C VAL A 117 4.35 2.90 11.07
N ILE A 118 3.08 3.16 11.36
CA ILE A 118 2.68 4.19 12.32
C ILE A 118 1.76 3.58 13.37
N LYS A 119 1.68 4.21 14.54
CA LYS A 119 0.62 3.96 15.51
C LYS A 119 -0.17 5.25 15.68
N ILE A 120 -1.47 5.17 15.49
CA ILE A 120 -2.38 6.28 15.73
C ILE A 120 -3.14 6.07 17.03
N THR A 121 -3.69 7.14 17.59
CA THR A 121 -4.63 7.05 18.70
C THR A 121 -5.94 7.72 18.33
N ILE A 122 -7.03 6.95 18.38
CA ILE A 122 -8.41 7.41 18.18
C ILE A 122 -9.18 7.05 19.45
N ASP A 123 -9.82 8.02 20.10
CA ASP A 123 -10.58 7.82 21.34
C ASP A 123 -9.82 7.01 22.41
N ASN A 124 -8.55 7.37 22.64
CA ASN A 124 -7.60 6.69 23.54
C ASN A 124 -7.27 5.22 23.18
N GLN A 125 -7.70 4.73 22.01
CA GLN A 125 -7.36 3.40 21.52
C GLN A 125 -6.17 3.47 20.54
N PRO A 126 -5.03 2.82 20.86
CA PRO A 126 -3.92 2.74 19.94
C PRO A 126 -4.21 1.74 18.81
N ILE A 127 -3.99 2.17 17.57
CA ILE A 127 -4.12 1.32 16.38
C ILE A 127 -2.80 1.37 15.63
N THR A 128 -2.20 0.19 15.41
CA THR A 128 -0.98 0.07 14.59
C THR A 128 -1.38 -0.08 13.13
N LEU A 129 -0.76 0.68 12.24
CA LEU A 129 -0.98 0.63 10.80
C LEU A 129 0.32 0.22 10.10
N LEU A 130 0.24 -0.80 9.25
CA LEU A 130 1.31 -1.23 8.37
C LEU A 130 0.91 -0.97 6.91
N ASN A 131 1.70 -0.19 6.19
CA ASN A 131 1.53 0.04 4.76
C ASN A 131 2.60 -0.72 3.96
N LEU A 132 2.15 -1.54 3.02
CA LEU A 132 2.97 -2.44 2.23
C LEU A 132 2.98 -2.06 0.76
N HIS A 133 4.12 -2.32 0.13
CA HIS A 133 4.20 -2.45 -1.31
C HIS A 133 5.09 -3.67 -1.61
N LEU A 134 4.50 -4.80 -1.98
CA LEU A 134 5.22 -6.06 -2.09
C LEU A 134 5.84 -6.28 -3.47
N LYS A 135 6.60 -7.37 -3.61
CA LYS A 135 7.28 -7.71 -4.85
C LYS A 135 6.29 -8.02 -5.97
N SER A 136 6.31 -7.19 -7.01
CA SER A 136 5.60 -7.47 -8.26
C SER A 136 6.19 -8.62 -9.08
N GLY A 137 5.33 -9.25 -9.90
CA GLY A 137 5.66 -10.35 -10.81
C GLY A 137 5.24 -11.74 -10.34
N CYS A 138 4.48 -11.85 -9.26
CA CYS A 138 3.88 -13.09 -8.77
C CYS A 138 2.38 -12.88 -8.50
N PHE A 139 1.55 -13.04 -9.52
CA PHE A 139 0.20 -12.48 -9.53
C PHE A 139 -0.91 -13.46 -9.12
N SER A 140 -0.61 -14.73 -8.88
CA SER A 140 -1.64 -15.72 -8.53
C SER A 140 -1.15 -16.75 -7.52
N GLU A 141 -2.08 -17.31 -6.76
CA GLU A 141 -1.84 -18.35 -5.76
C GLU A 141 -1.02 -19.52 -6.34
N LYS A 142 -1.35 -19.98 -7.55
CA LYS A 142 -0.63 -21.05 -8.25
C LYS A 142 0.84 -20.70 -8.51
N GLN A 143 1.14 -19.45 -8.89
CA GLN A 143 2.51 -19.00 -9.11
C GLN A 143 3.29 -18.95 -7.78
N LEU A 144 2.64 -18.41 -6.73
CA LEU A 144 3.22 -18.30 -5.40
C LEU A 144 3.46 -19.68 -4.77
N ALA A 145 2.56 -20.64 -4.93
CA ALA A 145 2.74 -22.00 -4.42
C ALA A 145 3.94 -22.72 -5.07
N LYS A 146 4.13 -22.52 -6.38
CA LYS A 146 5.24 -23.15 -7.11
C LYS A 146 6.60 -22.51 -6.88
N GLN A 147 6.64 -21.21 -6.57
CA GLN A 147 7.87 -20.42 -6.37
C GLN A 147 8.93 -20.58 -7.46
N GLN A 148 8.53 -20.87 -8.70
CA GLN A 148 9.48 -21.10 -9.81
C GLN A 148 10.18 -19.80 -10.23
N ARG A 149 9.47 -18.67 -10.19
CA ARG A 149 9.99 -17.35 -10.55
C ARG A 149 10.67 -16.69 -9.35
N ARG A 150 11.76 -15.95 -9.58
CA ARG A 150 12.44 -15.14 -8.55
C ARG A 150 11.47 -14.21 -7.81
N SER A 151 10.56 -13.56 -8.54
CA SER A 151 9.51 -12.70 -7.95
C SER A 151 8.65 -13.45 -6.91
N CYS A 152 8.26 -14.69 -7.19
CA CYS A 152 7.48 -15.49 -6.25
C CYS A 152 8.27 -15.95 -5.04
N LYS A 153 9.57 -16.28 -5.20
CA LYS A 153 10.46 -16.59 -4.07
C LYS A 153 10.60 -15.38 -3.15
N THR A 154 10.88 -14.21 -3.71
CA THR A 154 10.98 -12.96 -2.95
C THR A 154 9.67 -12.62 -2.25
N LEU A 155 8.52 -12.72 -2.96
CA LEU A 155 7.21 -12.49 -2.33
C LEU A 155 6.96 -13.47 -1.18
N ALA A 156 7.27 -14.76 -1.34
CA ALA A 156 7.12 -15.74 -0.26
C ALA A 156 7.96 -15.38 0.98
N GLN A 157 9.22 -14.95 0.78
CA GLN A 157 10.08 -14.49 1.88
C GLN A 157 9.53 -13.23 2.56
N GLN A 158 9.01 -12.27 1.77
CA GLN A 158 8.34 -11.08 2.33
C GLN A 158 7.11 -11.47 3.18
N LEU A 159 6.29 -12.41 2.71
CA LEU A 159 5.14 -12.90 3.49
C LEU A 159 5.57 -13.58 4.79
N THR A 160 6.69 -14.31 4.80
CA THR A 160 7.27 -14.87 6.04
C THR A 160 7.65 -13.78 7.04
N LEU A 161 8.30 -12.71 6.59
CA LEU A 161 8.69 -11.58 7.46
C LEU A 161 7.47 -10.82 7.97
N ILE A 162 6.47 -10.62 7.13
CA ILE A 162 5.17 -10.03 7.53
C ILE A 162 4.51 -10.91 8.58
N LYS A 163 4.53 -12.23 8.41
CA LYS A 163 3.99 -13.18 9.39
C LYS A 163 4.66 -13.04 10.75
N GLN A 164 5.99 -13.01 10.77
CA GLN A 164 6.75 -12.79 11.99
C GLN A 164 6.37 -11.46 12.65
N TRP A 165 6.33 -10.38 11.87
CA TRP A 165 5.96 -9.06 12.38
C TRP A 165 4.54 -9.02 12.95
N ILE A 166 3.54 -9.54 12.24
CA ILE A 166 2.13 -9.58 12.69
C ILE A 166 2.02 -10.36 14.01
N ASN A 167 2.67 -11.51 14.11
CA ASN A 167 2.66 -12.31 15.33
C ASN A 167 3.29 -11.57 16.52
N THR A 168 4.36 -10.80 16.30
CA THR A 168 4.93 -9.93 17.35
C THR A 168 3.98 -8.79 17.71
N GLN A 169 3.34 -8.16 16.72
CA GLN A 169 2.42 -7.05 16.98
C GLN A 169 1.20 -7.46 17.79
N TYR A 170 0.71 -8.69 17.64
CA TYR A 170 -0.41 -9.20 18.43
C TYR A 170 -0.17 -9.26 19.94
N VAL A 171 1.08 -9.18 20.39
CA VAL A 171 1.46 -9.13 21.81
C VAL A 171 1.39 -7.70 22.36
N VAL A 172 1.66 -6.71 21.51
CA VAL A 172 1.86 -5.30 21.93
C VAL A 172 0.77 -4.36 21.45
N SER A 173 -0.10 -4.79 20.52
CA SER A 173 -1.18 -3.97 19.98
C SER A 173 -2.48 -4.77 19.88
N PRO A 174 -3.59 -4.28 20.46
CA PRO A 174 -4.89 -4.91 20.34
C PRO A 174 -5.51 -4.70 18.95
N ALA A 175 -5.06 -3.68 18.22
CA ALA A 175 -5.69 -3.22 16.99
C ALA A 175 -4.66 -3.03 15.88
N LEU A 176 -4.82 -3.77 14.78
CA LEU A 176 -3.89 -3.74 13.66
C LEU A 176 -4.66 -3.51 12.36
N ILE A 177 -4.15 -2.62 11.52
CA ILE A 177 -4.58 -2.43 10.14
C ILE A 177 -3.36 -2.66 9.24
N ILE A 178 -3.50 -3.51 8.23
CA ILE A 178 -2.47 -3.76 7.22
C ILE A 178 -3.07 -3.43 5.86
N ALA A 179 -2.46 -2.48 5.16
CA ALA A 179 -2.95 -1.98 3.88
C ALA A 179 -1.83 -1.89 2.84
N GLY A 180 -2.21 -1.78 1.57
CA GLY A 180 -1.31 -1.36 0.49
C GLY A 180 -1.34 -2.29 -0.71
N ASP A 181 -0.33 -2.19 -1.57
CA ASP A 181 -0.23 -2.97 -2.81
C ASP A 181 0.53 -4.28 -2.57
N PHE A 182 -0.19 -5.39 -2.50
CA PHE A 182 0.39 -6.72 -2.32
C PHE A 182 0.92 -7.30 -3.63
N ASN A 183 0.64 -6.67 -4.78
CA ASN A 183 0.99 -7.15 -6.12
C ASN A 183 0.52 -8.60 -6.40
N HIS A 184 -0.49 -9.06 -5.67
CA HIS A 184 -0.93 -10.45 -5.65
C HIS A 184 -2.44 -10.53 -5.58
N ARG A 185 -3.07 -11.32 -6.45
CA ARG A 185 -4.51 -11.56 -6.38
C ARG A 185 -4.81 -12.62 -5.34
N ILE A 186 -5.66 -12.28 -4.38
CA ILE A 186 -6.12 -13.21 -3.34
C ILE A 186 -7.43 -13.86 -3.79
N THR A 187 -7.36 -15.12 -4.20
CA THR A 187 -8.53 -15.94 -4.61
C THR A 187 -9.05 -16.83 -3.49
N SER A 188 -8.26 -17.07 -2.45
CA SER A 188 -8.63 -17.85 -1.27
C SER A 188 -8.15 -17.14 -0.01
N ASN A 189 -9.09 -16.56 0.75
CA ASN A 189 -8.78 -15.78 1.95
C ASN A 189 -8.01 -16.60 2.98
N ASN A 190 -8.55 -17.76 3.37
CA ASN A 190 -7.94 -18.59 4.42
C ASN A 190 -6.51 -19.00 4.06
N LYS A 191 -6.26 -19.38 2.80
CA LYS A 191 -4.92 -19.75 2.36
C LYS A 191 -3.94 -18.59 2.40
N PHE A 192 -4.38 -17.37 2.06
CA PHE A 192 -3.52 -16.20 2.11
C PHE A 192 -3.29 -15.72 3.54
N ILE A 193 -4.33 -15.65 4.37
CA ILE A 193 -4.22 -15.26 5.79
C ILE A 193 -3.24 -16.19 6.51
N ASN A 194 -3.31 -17.51 6.29
CA ASN A 194 -2.37 -18.47 6.89
C ASN A 194 -0.89 -18.25 6.49
N LYS A 195 -0.63 -17.51 5.40
CA LYS A 195 0.74 -17.12 5.00
C LYS A 195 1.27 -15.90 5.75
N ILE A 196 0.40 -15.06 6.31
CA ILE A 196 0.76 -13.80 6.94
C ILE A 196 0.49 -13.78 8.46
N THR A 197 -0.07 -14.83 9.05
CA THR A 197 -0.29 -14.90 10.50
C THR A 197 -0.35 -16.36 10.97
N ASP A 198 0.05 -16.64 12.21
CA ASP A 198 -0.22 -17.92 12.89
C ASP A 198 -1.57 -17.94 13.61
N ASN A 199 -2.21 -16.78 13.75
CA ASN A 199 -3.53 -16.61 14.37
C ASN A 199 -4.54 -16.09 13.33
N PRO A 200 -4.99 -16.92 12.38
CA PRO A 200 -5.87 -16.47 11.29
C PRO A 200 -7.23 -15.97 11.78
N MET A 201 -7.72 -16.46 12.91
CA MET A 201 -8.99 -16.01 13.52
C MET A 201 -8.95 -14.57 14.05
N ARG A 202 -7.76 -13.96 14.19
CA ARG A 202 -7.62 -12.58 14.66
C ARG A 202 -7.59 -11.56 13.53
N LEU A 203 -7.64 -11.98 12.26
CA LEU A 203 -7.43 -11.11 11.11
C LEU A 203 -8.51 -11.30 10.04
N ASP A 204 -9.20 -10.21 9.70
CA ASP A 204 -10.20 -10.17 8.65
C ASP A 204 -9.62 -9.57 7.36
N HIS A 205 -9.89 -10.22 6.22
CA HIS A 205 -9.55 -9.68 4.89
C HIS A 205 -10.66 -8.75 4.38
N ILE A 206 -10.61 -7.50 4.82
CA ILE A 206 -11.65 -6.49 4.55
C ILE A 206 -11.90 -6.27 3.07
N SER A 207 -10.84 -6.11 2.28
CA SER A 207 -10.99 -5.88 0.83
C SER A 207 -11.60 -7.05 0.04
N ALA A 208 -11.77 -8.24 0.63
CA ALA A 208 -12.33 -9.40 -0.06
C ALA A 208 -13.76 -9.17 -0.59
N SER A 209 -14.56 -8.37 0.11
CA SER A 209 -15.94 -8.06 -0.29
C SER A 209 -16.05 -6.81 -1.17
N VAL A 210 -14.93 -6.21 -1.60
CA VAL A 210 -14.93 -5.15 -2.63
C VAL A 210 -14.95 -5.79 -4.01
N LYS A 211 -16.00 -5.49 -4.80
CA LYS A 211 -16.07 -5.90 -6.21
C LYS A 211 -15.11 -5.05 -7.05
N ALA A 212 -13.99 -5.64 -7.43
CA ALA A 212 -12.99 -4.98 -8.26
C ALA A 212 -13.52 -4.68 -9.67
N TYR A 213 -13.40 -3.41 -10.07
CA TYR A 213 -13.65 -2.97 -11.44
C TYR A 213 -12.91 -1.67 -11.67
N CYS A 214 -11.65 -1.76 -12.06
CA CYS A 214 -10.78 -0.61 -12.24
C CYS A 214 -10.36 -0.47 -13.70
N THR A 215 -10.83 0.58 -14.38
CA THR A 215 -10.35 0.90 -15.72
C THR A 215 -9.26 1.96 -15.63
N VAL A 216 -8.12 1.69 -16.25
CA VAL A 216 -6.98 2.62 -16.25
C VAL A 216 -6.43 2.83 -17.65
N ARG A 217 -5.79 3.98 -17.85
CA ARG A 217 -5.03 4.28 -19.05
C ARG A 217 -3.61 3.74 -18.90
N LEU A 218 -3.20 2.86 -19.82
CA LEU A 218 -1.85 2.30 -19.85
C LEU A 218 -0.84 3.36 -20.27
N ALA A 219 0.36 3.27 -19.69
CA ALA A 219 1.52 4.06 -20.07
C ALA A 219 2.05 3.60 -21.44
N SER A 220 1.48 4.11 -22.52
CA SER A 220 1.86 3.75 -23.90
C SER A 220 1.80 4.95 -24.83
N LYS A 221 2.56 4.90 -25.95
CA LYS A 221 2.55 5.95 -26.98
C LYS A 221 1.16 6.18 -27.58
N VAL A 222 0.38 5.11 -27.70
CA VAL A 222 -1.03 5.13 -28.11
C VAL A 222 -1.89 4.92 -26.89
N SER A 223 -2.94 5.72 -26.70
CA SER A 223 -3.87 5.55 -25.57
C SER A 223 -4.53 4.18 -25.61
N GLN A 224 -4.19 3.34 -24.64
CA GLN A 224 -4.79 2.04 -24.42
C GLN A 224 -5.40 2.00 -23.02
N TYR A 225 -6.56 1.36 -22.90
CA TYR A 225 -7.26 1.21 -21.63
C TYR A 225 -7.36 -0.25 -21.25
N ARG A 226 -7.28 -0.55 -19.95
CA ARG A 226 -7.46 -1.89 -19.43
C ARG A 226 -8.36 -1.85 -18.21
N THR A 227 -9.31 -2.77 -18.16
CA THR A 227 -10.15 -2.98 -16.98
C THR A 227 -9.65 -4.19 -16.20
N TYR A 228 -9.30 -3.97 -14.93
CA TYR A 228 -8.94 -5.00 -13.96
C TYR A 228 -10.16 -5.38 -13.12
N THR A 229 -10.46 -6.68 -13.07
CA THR A 229 -11.60 -7.27 -12.34
C THR A 229 -11.16 -8.07 -11.11
N SER A 230 -9.94 -7.82 -10.63
CA SER A 230 -9.40 -8.42 -9.40
C SER A 230 -8.52 -7.40 -8.68
N LEU A 231 -8.53 -7.43 -7.36
CA LEU A 231 -7.67 -6.58 -6.54
C LEU A 231 -6.26 -7.17 -6.43
N ILE A 232 -5.31 -6.26 -6.25
CA ILE A 232 -3.95 -6.52 -5.76
C ILE A 232 -3.59 -5.60 -4.59
N ASP A 233 -4.30 -4.48 -4.47
CA ASP A 233 -4.35 -3.66 -3.28
C ASP A 233 -5.33 -4.27 -2.27
N HIS A 234 -4.88 -4.45 -1.03
CA HIS A 234 -5.68 -5.13 -0.01
C HIS A 234 -5.66 -4.38 1.33
N LEU A 235 -6.72 -4.61 2.11
CA LEU A 235 -6.84 -4.17 3.49
C LEU A 235 -7.16 -5.38 4.37
N PHE A 236 -6.39 -5.55 5.44
CA PHE A 236 -6.65 -6.47 6.53
C PHE A 236 -6.76 -5.71 7.84
N THR A 237 -7.62 -6.18 8.74
CA THR A 237 -7.74 -5.60 10.08
C THR A 237 -7.86 -6.69 11.13
N THR A 238 -7.55 -6.37 12.38
CA THR A 238 -7.98 -7.20 13.50
C THR A 238 -9.51 -7.20 13.63
N THR A 239 -10.06 -8.26 14.22
CA THR A 239 -11.52 -8.51 14.30
C THR A 239 -12.30 -7.50 15.16
N ASN A 240 -11.60 -6.72 15.99
CA ASN A 240 -12.13 -5.59 16.77
C ASN A 240 -12.26 -4.30 15.96
N ILE A 241 -11.92 -4.30 14.67
CA ILE A 241 -12.17 -3.18 13.76
C ILE A 241 -13.31 -3.58 12.83
N LYS A 242 -14.43 -2.86 12.88
CA LYS A 242 -15.59 -3.11 12.03
C LYS A 242 -15.59 -2.20 10.81
N VAL A 243 -16.19 -2.71 9.74
CA VAL A 243 -16.30 -2.00 8.46
C VAL A 243 -17.69 -1.38 8.36
N LEU A 244 -17.75 -0.05 8.28
CA LEU A 244 -18.98 0.69 8.00
C LEU A 244 -19.24 0.80 6.50
N SER A 245 -18.17 1.00 5.71
CA SER A 245 -18.27 1.05 4.25
C SER A 245 -16.95 0.63 3.61
N GLN A 246 -17.05 0.09 2.39
CA GLN A 246 -15.88 -0.27 1.60
C GLN A 246 -16.21 -0.16 0.12
N ARG A 247 -15.32 0.46 -0.67
CA ARG A 247 -15.48 0.58 -2.11
C ARG A 247 -14.16 0.80 -2.83
N GLN A 248 -14.13 0.46 -4.11
CA GLN A 248 -13.11 0.92 -5.03
C GLN A 248 -13.56 2.22 -5.70
N ILE A 249 -12.71 3.23 -5.69
CA ILE A 249 -12.92 4.50 -6.38
C ILE A 249 -12.59 4.31 -7.85
N GLN A 250 -13.58 4.48 -8.72
CA GLN A 250 -13.42 4.28 -10.16
C GLN A 250 -13.18 5.61 -10.87
N TYR A 251 -12.28 5.59 -11.85
CA TYR A 251 -12.14 6.70 -12.81
C TYR A 251 -13.19 6.55 -13.90
N ASN A 252 -13.88 7.64 -14.23
CA ASN A 252 -14.81 7.65 -15.35
C ASN A 252 -14.09 7.81 -16.70
N LYS A 253 -14.80 7.53 -17.80
CA LYS A 253 -14.23 7.58 -19.16
C LYS A 253 -13.64 8.96 -19.53
N GLN A 254 -14.29 10.03 -19.10
CA GLN A 254 -13.84 11.39 -19.38
C GLN A 254 -12.54 11.70 -18.63
N GLN A 255 -12.46 11.36 -17.35
CA GLN A 255 -11.24 11.51 -16.56
C GLN A 255 -10.07 10.76 -17.19
N LEU A 256 -10.30 9.51 -17.63
CA LEU A 256 -9.27 8.68 -18.25
C LEU A 256 -8.83 9.17 -19.63
N SER A 257 -9.71 9.84 -20.40
CA SER A 257 -9.35 10.40 -21.70
C SER A 257 -8.62 11.74 -21.58
N GLN A 258 -8.94 12.52 -20.54
CA GLN A 258 -8.39 13.86 -20.33
C GLN A 258 -7.10 13.87 -19.51
N PHE A 259 -6.95 12.97 -18.54
CA PHE A 259 -5.89 13.03 -17.54
C PHE A 259 -5.05 11.75 -17.45
N THR A 260 -3.83 11.91 -16.96
CA THR A 260 -2.88 10.86 -16.63
C THR A 260 -2.96 10.57 -15.12
N LEU A 261 -3.93 9.74 -14.75
CA LEU A 261 -4.18 9.34 -13.36
C LEU A 261 -3.22 8.23 -12.89
N SER A 262 -3.57 7.48 -11.85
CA SER A 262 -2.81 6.29 -11.42
C SER A 262 -3.19 5.07 -12.26
N ASP A 263 -2.27 4.12 -12.42
CA ASP A 263 -2.56 2.79 -12.97
C ASP A 263 -3.23 1.86 -11.96
N HIS A 264 -3.54 2.37 -10.76
CA HIS A 264 -4.39 1.75 -9.74
C HIS A 264 -5.62 2.61 -9.44
N CYS A 265 -6.70 1.95 -9.04
CA CYS A 265 -7.89 2.61 -8.50
C CYS A 265 -7.87 2.54 -6.97
N PRO A 266 -7.96 3.68 -6.25
CA PRO A 266 -7.89 3.69 -4.80
C PRO A 266 -8.99 2.86 -4.16
N LEU A 267 -8.69 2.25 -3.02
CA LEU A 267 -9.69 1.65 -2.14
C LEU A 267 -10.00 2.63 -1.01
N PHE A 268 -11.28 2.76 -0.68
CA PHE A 268 -11.76 3.64 0.38
C PHE A 268 -12.60 2.85 1.37
N PHE A 269 -12.27 3.00 2.65
CA PHE A 269 -12.87 2.24 3.75
C PHE A 269 -13.32 3.21 4.84
N GLY A 270 -14.55 3.06 5.31
CA GLY A 270 -15.01 3.61 6.58
C GLY A 270 -14.88 2.53 7.64
N LEU A 271 -14.05 2.76 8.64
CA LEU A 271 -13.78 1.80 9.72
C LEU A 271 -14.23 2.42 11.04
N VAL A 272 -14.70 1.57 11.96
CA VAL A 272 -15.00 1.95 13.33
C VAL A 272 -14.36 0.95 14.28
N PHE A 273 -13.86 1.44 15.40
CA PHE A 273 -13.37 0.57 16.45
C PHE A 273 -14.55 0.00 17.23
N ASP A 274 -14.57 -1.31 17.44
CA ASP A 274 -15.57 -1.93 18.32
C ASP A 274 -15.12 -1.71 19.77
N TYR A 275 -15.78 -0.79 20.47
CA TYR A 275 -15.38 -0.37 21.81
C TYR A 275 -15.80 -1.36 22.92
N LEU A 276 -16.41 -2.51 22.59
CA LEU A 276 -16.98 -3.46 23.57
C LEU A 276 -16.84 -4.92 23.08
N ASN A 277 -16.55 -5.93 23.90
CA ASN A 277 -16.54 -6.06 25.36
C ASN A 277 -15.16 -6.45 25.90
#